data_AF-A0A6L8H885-F1
#
_entry.id   AF-A0A6L8H885-F1
#
_cell.length_a   1.000
_cell.length_b   1.000
_cell.length_c   1.000
_cell.angle_alpha   90.00
_cell.angle_beta   90.00
_cell.angle_gamma   90.00
#
_symmetry.space_group_name_H-M   'P 1'
#
loop_
_entity.id
_entity.type
_entity.pdbx_description
1 polymer ?
#
loop_
_entity_poly.entity_id
_entity_poly.type
_entity_poly.pdbx_seq_one_letter_code
_entity_poly.pdbx_strand_id
1 'polypeptide(L)'
;NTASVLIAHHHERWDGYGYPYGLRGTLIPLGSRILSIADTFDKLTSPCPHGDGQPFEKAVQVLKGGSGLRFDPDLTEQFLLLIPTLFNVEHEIQFSLSHYSPVGNLVS
;
A
#
# COMPACT_ATOMS: atom_id res chain seq x y z
N ASN A 1 -7.47 21.76 1.71
CA ASN A 1 -7.99 21.14 2.95
C ASN A 1 -8.36 19.66 2.76
N THR A 2 -7.72 18.95 1.83
CA THR A 2 -8.13 17.57 1.45
C THR A 2 -7.29 16.50 2.15
N ALA A 3 -6.01 16.79 2.40
CA ALA A 3 -5.09 15.88 3.09
C ALA A 3 -5.52 15.56 4.53
N SER A 4 -6.10 16.53 5.25
CA SER A 4 -6.64 16.35 6.60
C SER A 4 -7.74 15.29 6.64
N VAL A 5 -8.65 15.29 5.67
CA VAL A 5 -9.73 14.29 5.54
C VAL A 5 -9.14 12.90 5.29
N LEU A 6 -8.17 12.79 4.38
CA LEU A 6 -7.50 11.51 4.09
C LEU A 6 -6.93 10.89 5.38
N ILE A 7 -6.13 11.67 6.10
CA ILE A 7 -5.45 11.26 7.32
C ILE A 7 -6.45 10.98 8.44
N ALA A 8 -7.50 11.79 8.61
CA ALA A 8 -8.47 11.61 9.68
C ALA A 8 -9.27 10.31 9.58
N HIS A 9 -9.48 9.78 8.35
CA HIS A 9 -10.39 8.66 8.11
C HIS A 9 -9.73 7.39 7.56
N HIS A 10 -8.42 7.36 7.28
CA HIS A 10 -7.78 6.16 6.71
C HIS A 10 -7.72 4.94 7.67
N HIS A 11 -8.00 5.15 8.95
CA HIS A 11 -8.18 4.08 9.96
C HIS A 11 -9.64 3.62 10.12
N GLU A 12 -10.59 4.25 9.44
CA GLU A 12 -11.94 3.71 9.31
C GLU A 12 -11.87 2.39 8.53
N ARG A 13 -12.81 1.49 8.84
CA ARG A 13 -12.90 0.16 8.21
C ARG A 13 -14.19 0.06 7.45
N TRP A 14 -14.16 -0.63 6.32
CA TRP A 14 -15.35 -0.81 5.47
C TRP A 14 -16.57 -1.36 6.24
N ASP A 15 -16.35 -2.25 7.21
CA ASP A 15 -17.36 -2.85 8.07
C ASP A 15 -17.89 -1.95 9.20
N GLY A 16 -17.29 -0.78 9.42
CA GLY A 16 -17.67 0.15 10.49
C GLY A 16 -17.00 -0.10 11.84
N TYR A 17 -16.09 -1.08 11.95
CA TYR A 17 -15.35 -1.35 13.19
C TYR A 17 -14.04 -0.55 13.31
N GLY A 18 -13.87 0.45 12.44
CA GLY A 18 -12.72 1.34 12.44
C GLY A 18 -12.88 2.53 13.39
N TYR A 19 -11.93 3.45 13.34
CA TYR A 19 -11.88 4.63 14.20
C TYR A 19 -11.41 5.86 13.39
N PRO A 20 -11.70 7.10 13.84
CA PRO A 20 -12.29 7.46 15.14
C PRO A 20 -13.81 7.57 15.18
N TYR A 21 -14.51 7.50 14.04
CA TYR A 21 -15.95 7.77 13.97
C TYR A 21 -16.81 6.53 13.69
N GLY A 22 -16.22 5.39 13.32
CA GLY A 22 -16.95 4.16 13.03
C GLY A 22 -17.76 4.27 11.73
N LEU A 23 -17.20 4.98 10.74
CA LEU A 23 -17.84 5.14 9.43
C LEU A 23 -17.84 3.80 8.69
N ARG A 24 -18.93 3.53 7.97
CA ARG A 24 -19.13 2.27 7.25
C ARG A 24 -19.29 2.51 5.75
N GLY A 25 -18.68 1.64 4.95
CA GLY A 25 -18.84 1.63 3.51
C GLY A 25 -18.46 2.96 2.85
N THR A 26 -19.33 3.46 2.00
CA THR A 26 -19.12 4.70 1.23
C THR A 26 -19.22 5.99 2.05
N LEU A 27 -19.61 5.91 3.34
CA LEU A 27 -19.49 7.04 4.25
C LEU A 27 -18.03 7.40 4.53
N ILE A 28 -17.11 6.45 4.33
CA ILE A 28 -15.68 6.70 4.38
C ILE A 28 -15.27 7.44 3.09
N PRO A 29 -14.58 8.59 3.19
CA PRO A 29 -14.11 9.32 2.01
C PRO A 29 -13.31 8.41 1.07
N LEU A 30 -13.56 8.54 -0.24
CA LEU A 30 -12.96 7.66 -1.26
C LEU A 30 -11.44 7.57 -1.12
N GLY A 31 -10.76 8.70 -1.00
CA GLY A 31 -9.31 8.70 -0.88
C GLY A 31 -8.80 8.07 0.42
N SER A 32 -9.59 8.09 1.51
CA SER A 32 -9.23 7.42 2.76
C SER A 32 -9.34 5.90 2.61
N ARG A 33 -10.31 5.40 1.84
CA ARG A 33 -10.41 3.98 1.50
C ARG A 33 -9.23 3.51 0.66
N ILE A 34 -8.82 4.30 -0.34
CA ILE A 34 -7.62 4.05 -1.15
C ILE A 34 -6.36 4.06 -0.27
N LEU A 35 -6.20 5.10 0.56
CA LEU A 35 -5.05 5.26 1.43
C LEU A 35 -4.94 4.11 2.44
N SER A 36 -6.04 3.61 2.99
CA SER A 36 -6.03 2.47 3.92
C SER A 36 -5.45 1.19 3.31
N ILE A 37 -5.75 0.94 2.03
CA ILE A 37 -5.22 -0.20 1.27
C ILE A 37 -3.72 0.00 1.03
N ALA A 38 -3.34 1.17 0.50
CA ALA A 38 -1.95 1.49 0.20
C ALA A 38 -1.05 1.47 1.45
N ASP A 39 -1.50 2.10 2.54
CA ASP A 39 -0.83 2.12 3.84
C ASP A 39 -0.64 0.71 4.41
N THR A 40 -1.65 -0.16 4.29
CA THR A 40 -1.50 -1.54 4.75
C THR A 40 -0.51 -2.32 3.89
N PHE A 41 -0.57 -2.18 2.56
CA PHE A 41 0.37 -2.86 1.67
C PHE A 41 1.80 -2.44 1.96
N ASP A 42 2.07 -1.12 1.99
CA ASP A 42 3.39 -0.55 2.27
C ASP A 42 3.94 -1.01 3.63
N LYS A 43 3.13 -0.96 4.69
CA LYS A 43 3.51 -1.47 6.02
C LYS A 43 3.88 -2.95 6.03
N LEU A 44 3.29 -3.74 5.14
CA LEU A 44 3.58 -5.16 5.06
C LEU A 44 4.85 -5.41 4.25
N THR A 45 5.06 -4.73 3.12
CA THR A 45 6.15 -5.04 2.18
C THR A 45 7.43 -4.27 2.42
N SER A 46 7.35 -3.11 3.08
CA SER A 46 8.51 -2.24 3.27
C SER A 46 9.39 -2.70 4.44
N PRO A 47 10.73 -2.64 4.32
CA PRO A 47 11.64 -2.91 5.43
C PRO A 47 11.39 -1.97 6.60
N CYS A 48 11.52 -2.49 7.82
CA CYS A 48 11.37 -1.71 9.05
C CYS A 48 12.51 -2.05 10.04
N PRO A 49 12.68 -1.31 11.15
CA PRO A 49 13.74 -1.57 12.13
C PRO A 49 13.75 -2.99 12.72
N HIS A 50 12.67 -3.76 12.52
CA HIS A 50 12.50 -5.10 13.07
C HIS A 50 12.60 -6.23 12.02
N GLY A 51 12.88 -5.90 10.75
CA GLY A 51 13.11 -6.91 9.72
C GLY A 51 12.80 -6.44 8.30
N ASP A 52 13.21 -7.27 7.34
CA ASP A 52 12.85 -7.14 5.94
C ASP A 52 11.34 -7.39 5.80
N GLY A 53 10.63 -6.52 5.07
CA GLY A 53 9.18 -6.59 4.94
C GLY A 53 8.68 -7.99 4.53
N GLN A 54 7.41 -8.25 4.78
CA GLN A 54 6.75 -9.49 4.40
C GLN A 54 6.74 -9.67 2.86
N PRO A 55 6.77 -10.93 2.38
CA PRO A 55 6.67 -11.21 0.96
C PRO A 55 5.41 -10.62 0.33
N PHE A 56 5.51 -10.22 -0.93
CA PHE A 56 4.41 -9.67 -1.72
C PHE A 56 3.14 -10.55 -1.65
N GLU A 57 3.30 -11.86 -1.74
CA GLU A 57 2.19 -12.83 -1.69
C GLU A 57 1.45 -12.75 -0.36
N LYS A 58 2.17 -12.48 0.74
CA LYS A 58 1.57 -12.34 2.07
C LYS A 58 0.77 -11.05 2.17
N ALA A 59 1.27 -9.95 1.62
CA ALA A 59 0.53 -8.69 1.55
C ALA A 59 -0.76 -8.86 0.73
N VAL A 60 -0.68 -9.53 -0.44
CA VAL A 60 -1.84 -9.87 -1.27
C VAL A 60 -2.87 -10.70 -0.50
N GLN A 61 -2.43 -11.71 0.26
CA GLN A 61 -3.33 -12.54 1.08
C GLN A 61 -4.04 -11.72 2.17
N VAL A 62 -3.33 -10.81 2.84
CA VAL A 62 -3.91 -9.93 3.86
C VAL A 62 -4.98 -9.02 3.26
N LEU A 63 -4.70 -8.40 2.11
CA LEU A 63 -5.66 -7.55 1.43
C LEU A 63 -6.90 -8.33 0.98
N LYS A 64 -6.70 -9.50 0.34
CA LYS A 64 -7.81 -10.39 -0.05
C LYS A 64 -8.67 -10.80 1.13
N GLY A 65 -8.05 -11.22 2.23
CA GLY A 65 -8.77 -11.63 3.45
C GLY A 65 -9.49 -10.48 4.17
N GLY A 66 -9.07 -9.23 3.95
CA GLY A 66 -9.70 -8.04 4.50
C GLY A 66 -10.77 -7.40 3.61
N SER A 67 -10.96 -7.88 2.38
CA SER A 67 -11.93 -7.34 1.42
C SER A 67 -13.36 -7.44 1.94
N GLY A 68 -14.11 -6.33 1.92
CA GLY A 68 -15.48 -6.25 2.46
C GLY A 68 -15.56 -6.21 3.99
N LEU A 69 -14.44 -6.30 4.69
CA LEU A 69 -14.33 -6.15 6.14
C LEU A 69 -13.54 -4.89 6.49
N ARG A 70 -12.22 -4.97 6.36
CA ARG A 70 -11.33 -3.83 6.60
C ARG A 70 -11.34 -2.88 5.41
N PHE A 71 -11.32 -3.43 4.21
CA PHE A 71 -11.10 -2.70 2.98
C PHE A 71 -12.35 -2.67 2.12
N ASP A 72 -12.48 -1.60 1.35
CA ASP A 72 -13.47 -1.51 0.28
C ASP A 72 -13.24 -2.65 -0.73
N PRO A 73 -14.23 -3.51 -0.99
CA PRO A 73 -14.05 -4.69 -1.83
C PRO A 73 -13.73 -4.33 -3.29
N ASP A 74 -14.36 -3.29 -3.82
CA ASP A 74 -14.17 -2.88 -5.22
C ASP A 74 -12.77 -2.29 -5.40
N LEU A 75 -12.33 -1.43 -4.47
CA LEU A 75 -10.98 -0.87 -4.51
C LEU A 75 -9.90 -1.91 -4.25
N THR A 76 -10.18 -2.91 -3.40
CA THR A 76 -9.25 -4.01 -3.15
C THR A 76 -9.02 -4.83 -4.42
N GLU A 77 -10.09 -5.14 -5.16
CA GLU A 77 -9.98 -5.83 -6.44
C GLU A 77 -9.13 -5.03 -7.43
N GLN A 78 -9.42 -3.74 -7.62
CA GLN A 78 -8.65 -2.88 -8.52
C GLN A 78 -7.18 -2.77 -8.12
N PHE A 79 -6.89 -2.63 -6.82
CA PHE A 79 -5.52 -2.59 -6.33
C PHE A 79 -4.76 -3.88 -6.64
N LEU A 80 -5.38 -5.04 -6.42
CA LEU A 80 -4.77 -6.35 -6.66
C LEU A 80 -4.53 -6.66 -8.14
N LEU A 81 -5.31 -6.06 -9.04
CA LEU A 81 -5.08 -6.13 -10.48
C LEU A 81 -3.86 -5.29 -10.91
N LEU A 82 -3.65 -4.14 -10.27
CA LEU A 82 -2.61 -3.18 -10.66
C LEU A 82 -1.26 -3.45 -9.99
N ILE A 83 -1.25 -3.84 -8.71
CA ILE A 83 -0.05 -3.86 -7.89
C ILE A 83 1.06 -4.81 -8.37
N PRO A 84 0.81 -6.01 -8.96
CA PRO A 84 1.90 -6.84 -9.47
C PRO A 84 2.71 -6.16 -10.57
N THR A 85 2.03 -5.38 -11.42
CA THR A 85 2.68 -4.64 -12.52
C THR A 85 3.57 -3.53 -11.96
N LEU A 86 3.11 -2.82 -10.93
CA LEU A 86 3.86 -1.72 -10.31
C LEU A 86 5.03 -2.22 -9.45
N PHE A 87 4.80 -3.27 -8.66
CA PHE A 87 5.79 -3.81 -7.74
C PHE A 87 6.99 -4.44 -8.47
N ASN A 88 6.76 -5.07 -9.63
CA ASN A 88 7.85 -5.58 -10.46
C ASN A 88 8.73 -4.47 -11.05
N VAL A 89 8.14 -3.33 -11.43
CA VAL A 89 8.89 -2.18 -11.99
C VAL A 89 9.81 -1.56 -10.94
N GLU A 90 9.35 -1.42 -9.70
CA GLU A 90 10.20 -0.90 -8.61
C GLU A 90 11.38 -1.83 -8.33
N HIS A 91 11.15 -3.15 -8.33
CA HIS A 91 12.22 -4.13 -8.15
C HIS A 91 13.24 -4.11 -9.31
N GLU A 92 12.80 -3.91 -10.56
CA GLU A 92 13.70 -3.76 -11.71
C GLU A 92 14.52 -2.47 -11.65
N ILE A 93 13.92 -1.34 -11.24
CA ILE A 93 14.63 -0.06 -11.07
C ILE A 93 15.65 -0.17 -9.93
N GLN A 94 15.27 -0.74 -8.79
CA GLN A 94 16.17 -0.88 -7.64
C GLN A 94 17.29 -1.89 -7.90
N PHE A 95 17.00 -2.96 -8.66
CA PHE A 95 18.01 -3.90 -9.17
C PHE A 95 18.98 -3.19 -10.14
N SER A 96 18.46 -2.41 -11.08
CA SER A 96 19.28 -1.65 -12.04
C SER A 96 20.17 -0.61 -11.36
N LEU A 97 19.65 0.13 -10.37
CA LEU A 97 20.41 1.15 -9.63
C LEU A 97 21.46 0.54 -8.68
N SER A 98 21.19 -0.64 -8.09
CA SER A 98 22.16 -1.35 -7.23
C SER A 98 23.29 -2.02 -8.01
N HIS A 99 23.07 -2.35 -9.29
CA HIS A 99 24.06 -2.94 -10.20
C HIS A 99 24.64 -1.92 -11.19
N TYR A 100 24.25 -0.64 -11.09
CA TYR A 100 24.86 0.45 -11.84
C TYR A 100 26.25 0.74 -11.28
N SER A 101 27.29 0.21 -11.93
CA SER A 101 28.67 0.64 -11.70
C SER A 101 28.93 1.91 -12.52
N PRO A 102 29.31 3.05 -11.91
CA PRO A 102 29.70 4.22 -12.68
C PRO A 102 31.03 3.92 -13.37
N VAL A 103 30.97 3.39 -14.60
CA VAL A 103 32.16 3.26 -15.42
C VAL A 103 32.55 4.66 -15.90
N GLY A 104 33.64 5.17 -15.33
CA GLY A 104 34.44 6.22 -15.95
C GLY A 104 34.41 7.58 -15.26
N ASN A 105 35.07 7.70 -14.11
CA ASN A 105 35.87 8.91 -13.89
C ASN A 105 37.29 8.60 -14.33
N LEU A 106 37.59 9.01 -15.58
CA LEU A 106 38.94 9.10 -16.09
C LEU A 106 39.72 10.06 -15.18
N VAL A 107 40.79 9.52 -14.62
CA VAL A 107 41.87 10.30 -14.02
C VAL A 107 42.44 11.20 -15.12
N SER A 108 42.49 12.50 -14.84
CA SER A 108 43.47 13.43 -15.42
C SER A 108 43.85 14.45 -14.36
#